data_AF-X1EMS0-F1
#
_entry.id   AF-X1EMS0-F1
#
_cell.length_a   1.000
_cell.length_b   1.000
_cell.length_c   1.000
_cell.angle_alpha   90.00
_cell.angle_beta   90.00
_cell.angle_gamma   90.00
#
_symmetry.space_group_name_H-M   'P 1'
#
loop_
_entity.id
_entity.type
_entity.pdbx_description
1 polymer ?
#
loop_
_entity_poly.entity_id
_entity_poly.type
_entity_poly.pdbx_seq_one_letter_code
_entity_poly.pdbx_strand_id
1 'polypeptide(L)' 'DKPDNVFENTTTIHELESEIDRTYRQFLEFIYSNVEDIRILLRVRDSIVLLEQFADRVHDVADVMRVLLYQ' A
#
# COMPACT_ATOMS: atom_id res chain seq x y z
N ASP A 1 7.86 -2.72 28.20
CA ASP A 1 6.76 -2.10 27.44
C ASP A 1 6.05 -3.13 26.58
N LYS A 2 4.73 -3.00 26.37
CA LYS A 2 3.82 -4.08 25.93
C LYS A 2 4.16 -4.65 24.55
N PRO A 3 4.75 -5.85 24.48
CA PRO A 3 5.13 -6.47 23.22
C PRO A 3 3.93 -6.88 22.34
N ASP A 4 2.73 -6.94 22.90
CA ASP A 4 1.55 -7.33 22.14
C ASP A 4 1.04 -6.18 21.25
N ASN A 5 1.19 -4.93 21.71
CA ASN A 5 0.67 -3.75 21.01
C ASN A 5 1.39 -3.46 19.69
N VAL A 6 2.72 -3.62 19.63
CA VAL A 6 3.45 -3.39 18.37
C VAL A 6 3.17 -4.53 17.40
N PHE A 7 3.10 -5.77 17.89
CA PHE A 7 2.76 -6.93 17.06
C PHE A 7 1.38 -6.75 16.41
N GLU A 8 0.38 -6.36 17.20
CA GLU A 8 -0.97 -6.05 16.72
C GLU A 8 -0.94 -4.92 15.67
N ASN A 9 -0.24 -3.81 15.95
CA ASN A 9 -0.10 -2.70 15.00
C ASN A 9 0.57 -3.11 13.69
N THR A 10 1.67 -3.88 13.70
CA THR A 10 2.28 -4.38 12.45
C THR A 10 1.38 -5.33 11.69
N THR A 11 0.62 -6.16 12.39
CA THR A 11 -0.36 -7.06 11.75
C THR A 11 -1.43 -6.26 11.04
N THR A 12 -1.98 -5.24 11.68
CA THR A 12 -2.94 -4.32 11.06
C THR A 12 -2.35 -3.58 9.86
N ILE A 13 -1.07 -3.17 9.93
CA ILE A 13 -0.40 -2.51 8.79
C ILE A 13 -0.25 -3.46 7.60
N HIS A 14 0.13 -4.72 7.82
CA HIS A 14 0.17 -5.74 6.76
C HIS A 14 -1.21 -6.02 6.14
N GLU A 15 -2.27 -6.07 6.97
CA GLU A 15 -3.64 -6.26 6.48
C GLU A 15 -4.10 -5.10 5.60
N LEU A 16 -3.79 -3.87 6.02
CA LEU A 16 -4.08 -2.65 5.26
C LEU A 16 -3.28 -2.60 3.95
N GLU A 17 -1.98 -2.93 3.98
CA GLU A 17 -1.14 -3.04 2.77
C GLU A 17 -1.74 -4.04 1.78
N SER A 18 -2.13 -5.22 2.24
CA SER A 18 -2.81 -6.23 1.41
C SER A 18 -4.15 -5.76 0.82
N GLU A 19 -4.88 -4.89 1.51
CA GLU A 19 -6.12 -4.28 0.99
C GLU A 19 -5.83 -3.19 -0.06
N ILE A 20 -4.81 -2.37 0.18
CA ILE A 20 -4.36 -1.33 -0.75
C ILE A 20 -3.88 -1.98 -2.05
N ASP A 21 -3.05 -3.02 -1.97
CA ASP A 21 -2.52 -3.78 -3.11
C ASP A 21 -3.65 -4.34 -4.01
N ARG A 22 -4.69 -4.90 -3.37
CA ARG A 22 -5.88 -5.41 -4.07
C ARG A 22 -6.67 -4.29 -4.73
N THR A 23 -6.89 -3.20 -4.01
CA THR A 23 -7.60 -2.03 -4.53
C THR A 23 -6.86 -1.40 -5.71
N TYR A 24 -5.53 -1.29 -5.62
CA TYR A 24 -4.66 -0.81 -6.69
C TYR A 24 -4.84 -1.65 -7.96
N ARG A 25 -4.78 -2.98 -7.86
CA ARG A 25 -4.95 -3.88 -9.02
C ARG A 25 -6.33 -3.75 -9.65
N GLN A 26 -7.38 -3.74 -8.84
CA GLN A 26 -8.76 -3.57 -9.32
C GLN A 26 -8.96 -2.23 -10.02
N PHE A 27 -8.40 -1.16 -9.46
CA PHE A 27 -8.52 0.16 -10.05
C PHE A 27 -7.68 0.30 -11.32
N LEU A 28 -6.50 -0.33 -11.38
CA LEU A 28 -5.67 -0.40 -12.58
C LEU A 28 -6.41 -1.09 -13.74
N GLU A 29 -7.04 -2.24 -13.45
CA GLU A 29 -7.86 -2.96 -14.43
C GLU A 29 -9.06 -2.12 -14.90
N PHE A 30 -9.72 -1.42 -13.97
CA PHE A 30 -10.80 -0.51 -14.29
C PHE A 30 -10.35 0.60 -15.25
N ILE A 31 -9.26 1.31 -14.96
CA ILE A 31 -8.84 2.43 -15.82
C ILE A 31 -8.38 1.95 -17.19
N TYR A 32 -7.73 0.79 -17.29
CA TYR A 32 -7.31 0.24 -18.59
C TYR A 32 -8.48 -0.23 -19.45
N SER A 33 -9.58 -0.64 -18.81
CA SER A 33 -10.78 -1.11 -19.52
C SER A 33 -11.75 0.02 -19.89
N ASN A 34 -11.69 1.16 -19.19
CA ASN A 34 -12.73 2.20 -19.30
C ASN A 34 -12.23 3.58 -19.73
N VAL A 35 -10.91 3.82 -19.75
CA VAL A 35 -10.35 5.13 -20.15
C VAL A 35 -9.71 5.03 -21.53
N GLU A 36 -10.37 5.62 -22.54
CA GLU A 36 -9.86 5.64 -23.91
C GLU A 36 -8.82 6.74 -24.16
N ASP A 37 -8.92 7.87 -23.46
CA ASP A 37 -7.94 8.96 -23.60
C ASP A 37 -6.63 8.58 -22.92
N ILE A 38 -5.61 8.34 -23.74
CA ILE A 38 -4.28 7.92 -23.29
C ILE A 38 -3.65 8.92 -22.30
N ARG A 39 -3.87 10.23 -22.44
CA ARG A 39 -3.29 11.22 -21.52
C ARG A 39 -3.95 11.15 -20.15
N ILE A 40 -5.27 10.96 -20.11
CA ILE A 40 -6.00 10.76 -18.86
C ILE A 40 -5.57 9.45 -18.20
N LEU A 41 -5.51 8.36 -18.98
CA LEU A 41 -5.09 7.04 -18.51
C LEU A 41 -3.69 7.11 -17.87
N LEU A 42 -2.71 7.68 -18.56
CA LEU A 42 -1.35 7.77 -18.05
C LEU A 42 -1.27 8.64 -16.77
N ARG A 43 -1.97 9.78 -16.74
CA ARG A 43 -1.97 10.65 -15.55
C ARG A 43 -2.59 9.97 -14.33
N VAL A 44 -3.72 9.28 -14.52
CA VAL A 44 -4.38 8.55 -13.42
C VAL A 44 -3.51 7.37 -12.98
N ARG A 45 -3.01 6.56 -13.93
CA ARG A 45 -2.09 5.45 -13.67
C ARG A 45 -0.89 5.90 -12.84
N ASP A 46 -0.22 6.98 -13.24
CA ASP A 46 0.98 7.46 -12.55
C ASP A 46 0.65 7.93 -11.13
N SER A 47 -0.53 8.55 -10.94
CA SER A 47 -0.98 8.99 -9.62
C SER A 47 -1.25 7.80 -8.69
N ILE A 48 -1.87 6.73 -9.18
CA ILE A 48 -2.17 5.55 -8.35
C ILE A 48 -0.95 4.68 -8.08
N VAL A 49 0.01 4.62 -9.02
CA VAL A 49 1.30 3.96 -8.79
C VAL A 49 2.06 4.66 -7.66
N LEU A 50 2.01 5.99 -7.60
CA LEU A 50 2.63 6.74 -6.49
C LEU A 50 1.96 6.45 -5.14
N LEU A 51 0.64 6.24 -5.11
CA LEU A 51 -0.08 5.87 -3.88
C LEU A 51 0.30 4.47 -3.39
N GLU A 52 0.41 3.51 -4.30
CA GLU A 52 0.87 2.15 -3.99
C GLU A 52 2.27 2.16 -3.39
N GLN A 53 3.20 2.84 -4.07
CA GLN A 53 4.58 2.97 -3.59
C GLN A 53 4.65 3.67 -2.23
N PHE A 54 3.76 4.61 -1.96
CA PHE A 54 3.70 5.25 -0.65
C PHE A 54 3.23 4.27 0.44
N ALA A 55 2.21 3.44 0.15
CA ALA A 55 1.73 2.43 1.09
C ALA A 55 2.81 1.38 1.42
N ASP A 56 3.52 0.90 0.40
CA ASP A 56 4.67 0.00 0.54
C ASP A 56 5.77 0.62 1.43
N ARG A 57 6.04 1.92 1.30
CA ARG A 57 7.00 2.62 2.18
C ARG A 57 6.53 2.74 3.62
N VAL A 58 5.23 2.88 3.87
CA VAL A 58 4.68 2.87 5.23
C VAL A 58 4.85 1.49 5.86
N HIS A 59 4.64 0.44 5.08
CA HIS A 59 4.87 -0.94 5.47
C HIS A 59 6.34 -1.22 5.82
N ASP A 60 7.28 -0.81 4.96
CA ASP A 60 8.73 -0.89 5.21
C ASP A 60 9.11 -0.29 6.58
N VAL A 61 8.57 0.90 6.89
CA VAL A 61 8.85 1.59 8.16
C VAL A 61 8.29 0.82 9.35
N ALA A 62 7.10 0.25 9.21
CA ALA A 62 6.49 -0.57 10.26
C ALA A 62 7.32 -1.82 10.57
N ASP A 63 7.85 -2.46 9.53
CA ASP A 63 8.74 -3.62 9.67
C ASP A 63 10.05 -3.25 10.37
N VAL A 64 10.65 -2.11 10.03
CA VAL A 64 11.84 -1.60 10.73
C VAL A 64 11.52 -1.34 12.21
N MET A 65 10.39 -0.73 12.52
CA MET A 65 9.97 -0.50 13.91
C MET A 65 9.80 -1.82 14.68
N ARG A 66 9.24 -2.84 14.03
CA ARG A 66 9.11 -4.19 14.60
C ARG A 66 10.47 -4.81 14.90
N VAL A 67 11.44 -4.70 13.98
CA VAL A 67 12.79 -5.23 14.21
C VAL A 67 13.49 -4.52 15.36
N LEU A 68 13.42 -3.18 15.43
CA LEU A 68 14.11 -2.39 16.45
C LEU A 68 13.58 -2.61 17.88
N LEU A 69 12.28 -2.90 18.02
CA LEU A 69 11.64 -3.05 19.32
C LEU A 69 11.71 -4.49 19.89
N TYR A 70 12.07 -5.49 19.08
CA TYR A 70 12.01 -6.91 19.44
C TYR A 70 13.32 -7.68 19.16
N GLN A 71 14.47 -6.99 19.16
CA GLN A 71 15.76 -7.64 19.38
C GLN A 71 15.93 -8.06 20.84
#